data_AF-A0A938GVT3-F1
#
_entry.id   AF-A0A938GVT3-F1
#
_cell.length_a   1.000
_cell.length_b   1.000
_cell.length_c   1.000
_cell.angle_alpha   90.00
_cell.angle_beta   90.00
_cell.angle_gamma   90.00
#
_symmetry.space_group_name_H-M   'P 1'
#
loop_
_entity.id
_entity.type
_entity.pdbx_description
1 polymer ?
#
loop_
_entity_poly.entity_id
_entity_poly.type
_entity_poly.pdbx_seq_one_letter_code
_entity_poly.pdbx_strand_id
1 'polypeptide(L)'
;MPLGSLVFSLLLTAAGGASAARLPDREIVLRVADYVVQHTEGKLIDHQSGETFDSGAGRPVRDGVGIKDQYSFWQYPNAIINLAMFELAAATREGKYRDHPVRFYDFFFRNA
;
A
#
# COMPACT_ATOMS: atom_id res chain seq x y z
N MET A 1 0.27 43.70 46.34
CA MET A 1 0.37 43.36 44.90
C MET A 1 0.73 41.88 44.84
N PRO A 2 -0.16 40.97 44.39
CA PRO A 2 0.03 39.56 44.68
C PRO A 2 1.07 38.96 43.73
N LEU A 3 2.08 38.30 44.32
CA LEU A 3 3.12 37.51 43.65
C LEU A 3 2.58 36.35 42.78
N GLY A 4 1.25 36.14 42.74
CA GLY A 4 0.61 35.05 41.98
C GLY A 4 0.57 35.25 40.46
N SER A 5 0.85 36.46 39.95
CA SER A 5 0.74 36.73 38.51
C SER A 5 1.98 36.32 37.69
N LEU A 6 3.12 36.04 38.34
CA LEU A 6 4.38 35.72 37.65
C LEU A 6 4.57 34.23 37.37
N VAL A 7 3.94 33.35 38.16
CA VAL A 7 4.03 31.89 37.97
C VAL A 7 3.14 31.42 36.81
N PHE A 8 2.00 32.09 36.59
CA PHE A 8 1.06 31.71 35.53
C PHE A 8 1.58 31.99 34.12
N SER A 9 2.44 33.01 33.96
CA SER A 9 3.05 33.36 32.67
C SER A 9 4.23 32.47 32.28
N LEU A 10 4.79 31.68 33.21
CA LEU A 10 5.94 30.80 32.95
C LEU A 10 5.54 29.42 32.38
N LEU A 11 4.27 29.05 32.46
CA LEU A 11 3.76 27.75 31.96
C LEU A 11 3.18 27.81 30.54
N LEU A 12 2.98 29.01 29.96
CA LEU A 12 2.48 29.16 28.59
C LEU A 12 3.58 29.19 27.51
N THR A 13 4.86 29.29 27.89
CA THR A 13 5.99 29.41 26.96
C THR A 13 6.59 28.06 26.52
N ALA A 14 6.07 26.93 27.01
CA ALA A 14 6.50 25.59 26.58
C ALA A 14 5.71 25.03 25.38
N ALA A 15 4.79 25.79 24.78
CA ALA A 15 4.18 25.46 23.50
C ALA A 15 5.04 25.96 22.32
N GLY A 16 6.37 25.78 22.42
CA GLY A 16 7.26 25.90 21.26
C GLY A 16 6.96 24.71 20.35
N GLY A 17 6.28 24.98 19.24
CA GLY A 17 5.71 23.98 18.35
C GLY A 17 6.67 22.83 18.04
N ALA A 18 6.25 21.61 18.37
CA ALA A 18 6.80 20.42 17.76
C ALA A 18 6.52 20.53 16.25
N SER A 19 7.53 20.93 15.47
CA SER A 19 7.51 20.74 14.03
C SER A 19 7.45 19.23 13.81
N ALA A 20 6.32 18.73 13.29
CA ALA A 20 6.24 17.33 12.89
C ALA A 20 7.36 17.09 11.87
N ALA A 21 8.36 16.27 12.24
CA ALA A 21 9.47 15.98 11.36
C ALA A 21 8.93 15.38 10.05
N ARG A 22 9.06 16.12 8.95
CA ARG A 22 8.66 15.64 7.63
C ARG A 22 9.65 14.56 7.22
N LEU A 23 9.14 13.35 6.96
CA LEU A 23 9.97 12.27 6.43
C LEU A 23 10.58 12.68 5.09
N PRO A 24 11.81 12.26 4.78
CA PRO A 24 12.38 12.45 3.45
C PRO A 24 11.49 11.83 2.38
N ASP A 25 11.37 12.47 1.21
CA ASP A 25 10.50 12.00 0.12
C ASP A 25 10.80 10.54 -0.27
N ARG A 26 12.08 10.14 -0.24
CA ARG A 26 12.50 8.75 -0.46
C ARG A 26 11.82 7.78 0.53
N GLU A 27 11.79 8.12 1.81
CA GLU A 27 11.21 7.24 2.83
C GLU A 27 9.69 7.11 2.64
N ILE A 28 9.03 8.20 2.25
CA ILE A 28 7.59 8.19 1.96
C ILE A 28 7.30 7.25 0.78
N VAL A 29 8.05 7.39 -0.32
CA VAL A 29 7.88 6.54 -1.51
C VAL A 29 8.09 5.07 -1.17
N LEU A 30 9.17 4.74 -0.44
CA LEU A 30 9.45 3.35 -0.06
C LEU A 30 8.37 2.78 0.87
N ARG A 31 7.86 3.59 1.80
CA ARG A 31 6.79 3.15 2.71
C ARG A 31 5.50 2.84 1.95
N VAL A 32 5.14 3.68 0.98
CA VAL A 32 3.97 3.43 0.12
C VAL A 32 4.19 2.19 -0.76
N ALA A 33 5.37 2.06 -1.37
CA ALA A 33 5.69 0.90 -2.20
C ALA A 33 5.66 -0.41 -1.39
N ASP A 34 6.25 -0.40 -0.19
CA ASP A 34 6.24 -1.55 0.71
C ASP A 34 4.82 -1.91 1.14
N TYR A 35 3.97 -0.92 1.41
CA TYR A 35 2.57 -1.15 1.71
C TYR A 35 1.84 -1.85 0.56
N VAL A 36 2.02 -1.38 -0.68
CA VAL A 36 1.43 -2.02 -1.86
C VAL A 36 1.91 -3.46 -2.01
N VAL A 37 3.23 -3.70 -1.92
CA VAL A 37 3.80 -5.05 -2.01
C VAL A 37 3.21 -5.97 -0.94
N GLN A 38 3.03 -5.48 0.28
CA GLN A 38 2.49 -6.26 1.40
C GLN A 38 1.00 -6.58 1.25
N HIS A 39 0.21 -5.71 0.62
CA HIS A 39 -1.25 -5.84 0.55
C HIS A 39 -1.76 -6.33 -0.81
N THR A 40 -0.86 -6.75 -1.70
CA THR A 40 -1.21 -7.39 -2.97
C THR A 40 -1.14 -8.90 -2.78
N GLU A 41 -2.30 -9.56 -2.75
CA GLU A 41 -2.37 -11.00 -2.49
C GLU A 41 -2.39 -11.84 -3.78
N GLY A 42 -2.94 -11.32 -4.87
CA GLY A 42 -3.05 -12.05 -6.14
C GLY A 42 -3.97 -13.27 -6.02
N LYS A 43 -5.11 -13.10 -5.35
CA LYS A 43 -6.10 -14.16 -5.11
C LYS A 43 -7.47 -13.77 -5.62
N LEU A 44 -8.25 -14.78 -5.95
CA LEU A 44 -9.68 -14.67 -6.20
C LEU A 44 -10.46 -14.94 -4.90
N ILE A 45 -11.69 -14.44 -4.84
CA ILE A 45 -12.62 -14.63 -3.73
C ILE A 45 -14.02 -14.91 -4.26
N ASP A 46 -14.71 -15.87 -3.65
CA ASP A 46 -16.16 -16.05 -3.79
C ASP A 46 -16.85 -15.21 -2.71
N HIS A 47 -17.58 -14.16 -3.12
CA HIS A 47 -18.26 -13.26 -2.19
C HIS A 47 -19.48 -13.88 -1.50
N GLN A 48 -19.98 -15.03 -1.98
CA GLN A 48 -21.08 -15.74 -1.33
C GLN A 48 -20.59 -16.61 -0.17
N SER A 49 -19.51 -17.36 -0.39
CA SER A 49 -18.97 -18.31 0.59
C SER A 49 -17.80 -17.76 1.42
N GLY A 50 -17.11 -16.75 0.93
CA GLY A 50 -15.86 -16.23 1.49
C GLY A 50 -14.62 -17.07 1.16
N GLU A 51 -14.75 -18.14 0.37
CA GLU A 51 -13.61 -18.97 -0.05
C GLU A 51 -12.66 -18.16 -0.94
N THR A 52 -11.36 -18.25 -0.66
CA THR A 52 -10.31 -17.67 -1.50
C THR A 52 -9.56 -18.75 -2.27
N PHE A 53 -9.19 -18.47 -3.51
CA PHE A 53 -8.50 -19.41 -4.37
C PHE A 53 -7.40 -18.71 -5.16
N ASP A 54 -6.32 -19.46 -5.39
CA ASP A 54 -5.15 -18.95 -6.12
C ASP A 54 -5.37 -18.95 -7.64
N SER A 55 -6.35 -19.71 -8.15
CA SER A 55 -6.69 -19.75 -9.57
C SER A 55 -8.16 -20.09 -9.85
N GLY A 56 -8.71 -19.48 -10.91
CA GLY A 56 -10.01 -19.80 -11.51
C GLY A 56 -9.96 -20.93 -12.55
N ALA A 57 -8.76 -21.41 -12.91
CA ALA A 57 -8.60 -22.46 -13.92
C ALA A 57 -9.36 -23.74 -13.53
N GLY A 58 -10.15 -24.26 -14.46
CA GLY A 58 -10.98 -25.45 -14.24
C GLY A 58 -12.19 -25.24 -13.33
N ARG A 59 -12.43 -24.03 -12.83
CA ARG A 59 -13.65 -23.68 -12.08
C ARG A 59 -14.72 -23.15 -13.03
N PRO A 60 -16.00 -23.48 -12.82
CA PRO A 60 -17.09 -22.89 -13.59
C PRO A 60 -17.14 -21.39 -13.33
N VAL A 61 -17.43 -20.60 -14.37
CA VAL A 61 -17.73 -19.18 -14.22
C VAL A 61 -18.99 -19.06 -13.36
N ARG A 62 -18.89 -18.32 -12.25
CA ARG A 62 -19.97 -18.12 -11.28
C ARG A 62 -20.10 -16.65 -10.94
N ASP A 63 -21.34 -16.21 -10.80
CA ASP A 63 -21.63 -14.87 -10.31
C ASP A 63 -21.16 -14.73 -8.85
N GLY A 64 -20.51 -13.61 -8.53
CA GLY A 64 -19.98 -13.35 -7.19
C GLY A 64 -18.54 -13.82 -6.96
N VAL A 65 -17.86 -14.38 -7.97
CA VAL A 65 -16.40 -14.54 -7.93
C VAL A 65 -15.72 -13.25 -8.40
N GLY A 66 -14.76 -12.76 -7.63
CA GLY A 66 -14.00 -11.55 -7.92
C GLY A 66 -12.55 -11.63 -7.46
N ILE A 67 -11.86 -10.49 -7.53
CA ILE A 67 -10.48 -10.34 -7.06
C ILE A 67 -10.50 -9.89 -5.60
N LYS A 68 -9.65 -10.49 -4.77
CA LYS A 68 -9.69 -10.33 -3.30
C LYS A 68 -9.27 -8.94 -2.81
N ASP A 69 -8.24 -8.35 -3.41
CA ASP A 69 -7.63 -7.12 -2.93
C ASP A 69 -7.57 -6.03 -4.01
N GLN A 70 -7.55 -4.76 -3.59
CA GLN A 70 -7.61 -3.60 -4.49
C GLN A 70 -6.39 -3.48 -5.43
N TYR A 71 -5.23 -3.98 -5.02
CA TYR A 71 -3.96 -3.85 -5.76
C TYR A 71 -3.80 -4.93 -6.82
N SER A 72 -4.55 -6.03 -6.69
CA SER A 72 -4.63 -7.10 -7.68
C SER A 72 -5.68 -6.84 -8.77
N PHE A 73 -6.48 -5.76 -8.76
CA PHE A 73 -7.46 -5.50 -9.84
C PHE A 73 -6.82 -5.12 -11.17
N TRP A 74 -7.42 -5.55 -12.29
CA TRP A 74 -7.04 -5.12 -13.63
C TRP A 74 -7.61 -3.74 -13.95
N GLN A 75 -6.99 -2.71 -13.38
CA GLN A 75 -7.42 -1.33 -13.53
C GLN A 75 -6.24 -0.41 -13.79
N TYR A 76 -6.51 0.71 -14.47
CA TYR A 76 -5.50 1.68 -14.87
C TYR A 76 -4.58 2.14 -13.72
N PRO A 77 -5.07 2.46 -12.50
CA PRO A 77 -4.19 2.81 -11.38
C PRO A 77 -3.16 1.73 -11.05
N ASN A 78 -3.54 0.46 -11.10
CA ASN A 78 -2.62 -0.65 -10.81
C ASN A 78 -1.58 -0.84 -11.93
N ALA A 79 -1.94 -0.54 -13.19
CA ALA A 79 -0.95 -0.49 -14.27
C ALA A 79 0.12 0.61 -14.04
N ILE A 80 -0.30 1.78 -13.55
CA ILE A 80 0.63 2.88 -13.21
C ILE A 80 1.48 2.53 -11.99
N ILE A 81 0.90 1.91 -10.95
CA ILE A 81 1.65 1.40 -9.80
C ILE A 81 2.71 0.40 -10.27
N ASN A 82 2.36 -0.54 -11.14
CA ASN A 82 3.29 -1.54 -11.66
C ASN A 82 4.44 -0.90 -12.46
N LEU A 83 4.17 0.11 -13.28
CA LEU A 83 5.19 0.87 -13.97
C LEU A 83 6.11 1.60 -12.97
N ALA A 84 5.54 2.27 -11.97
CA ALA A 84 6.30 2.96 -10.93
C ALA A 84 7.19 2.01 -10.12
N MET A 85 6.75 0.77 -9.89
CA MET A 85 7.51 -0.26 -9.20
C MET A 85 8.73 -0.74 -10.01
N PHE A 86 8.62 -0.83 -11.34
CA PHE A 86 9.79 -1.10 -12.18
C PHE A 86 10.82 0.04 -12.12
N GLU A 87 10.38 1.29 -12.20
CA GLU A 87 11.25 2.46 -12.05
C GLU A 87 11.91 2.50 -10.66
N LEU A 88 11.14 2.21 -9.62
CA LEU A 88 11.64 2.14 -8.25
C LEU A 88 12.69 1.04 -8.09
N ALA A 89 12.48 -0.14 -8.68
CA ALA A 89 13.44 -1.22 -8.68
C ALA A 89 14.76 -0.82 -9.37
N ALA A 90 14.69 -0.08 -10.48
CA ALA A 90 15.87 0.43 -11.17
C ALA A 90 16.65 1.44 -10.30
N ALA A 91 15.93 2.31 -9.59
CA ALA A 91 16.51 3.34 -8.73
C ALA A 91 17.12 2.78 -7.43
N THR A 92 16.49 1.77 -6.82
CA THR A 92 16.89 1.25 -5.49
C THR A 92 17.69 -0.05 -5.56
N ARG A 93 17.60 -0.79 -6.67
CA ARG A 93 18.09 -2.16 -6.84
C ARG A 93 17.46 -3.18 -5.90
N GLU A 94 16.27 -2.88 -5.35
CA GLU A 94 15.52 -3.80 -4.51
C GLU A 94 14.61 -4.70 -5.36
N GLY A 95 14.88 -6.01 -5.35
CA GLY A 95 14.16 -7.00 -6.19
C GLY A 95 12.66 -7.06 -5.94
N LYS A 96 12.19 -6.83 -4.70
CA LYS A 96 10.77 -6.89 -4.34
C LYS A 96 9.89 -5.96 -5.18
N TYR A 97 10.42 -4.82 -5.61
CA TYR A 97 9.68 -3.87 -6.46
C TYR A 97 9.59 -4.35 -7.91
N ARG A 98 10.60 -5.06 -8.42
CA ARG A 98 10.52 -5.72 -9.74
C ARG A 98 9.59 -6.93 -9.71
N ASP A 99 9.60 -7.69 -8.62
CA ASP A 99 8.84 -8.93 -8.50
C ASP A 99 7.33 -8.67 -8.41
N HIS A 100 6.91 -7.53 -7.83
CA HIS A 100 5.49 -7.21 -7.67
C HIS A 100 4.73 -7.12 -9.01
N PRO A 101 5.17 -6.32 -10.00
CA PRO A 101 4.53 -6.32 -11.33
C PRO A 101 4.55 -7.67 -12.03
N VAL A 102 5.64 -8.44 -11.89
CA VAL A 102 5.73 -9.79 -12.49
C VAL A 102 4.66 -10.70 -11.93
N ARG A 103 4.51 -10.74 -10.59
CA ARG A 103 3.45 -11.51 -9.93
C ARG A 103 2.05 -11.05 -10.32
N PHE A 104 1.84 -9.73 -10.45
CA PHE A 104 0.56 -9.18 -10.90
C PHE A 104 0.19 -9.70 -12.29
N TYR A 105 1.11 -9.65 -13.26
CA TYR A 105 0.83 -10.15 -14.61
C TYR A 105 0.70 -11.67 -14.66
N ASP A 106 1.51 -12.42 -13.90
CA ASP A 106 1.36 -13.88 -13.81
C ASP A 106 -0.01 -14.27 -13.23
N PHE A 107 -0.52 -13.55 -12.23
CA PHE A 107 -1.86 -13.76 -11.72
C PHE A 107 -2.91 -13.64 -12.84
N PHE A 108 -2.88 -12.56 -13.63
CA PHE A 108 -3.88 -12.37 -14.69
C PHE A 108 -3.79 -13.31 -15.88
N PHE A 109 -2.57 -13.63 -16.32
CA PHE A 109 -2.38 -14.41 -17.55
C PHE A 109 -2.32 -15.91 -17.31
N ARG A 110 -2.15 -16.36 -16.06
CA ARG A 110 -2.03 -17.79 -15.73
C ARG A 110 -3.10 -18.27 -14.75
N ASN A 111 -3.56 -17.42 -13.84
CA ASN A 111 -4.32 -17.86 -12.69
C ASN A 111 -5.76 -17.32 -12.63
N ALA A 112 -5.99 -16.08 -13.06
CA ALA A 112 -7.30 -15.40 -13.01
C ALA A 112 -8.32 -15.94 -14.04
#